data_AF-A0A7Y5R6V9-F1
#
_entry.id   AF-A0A7Y5R6V9-F1
#
_cell.length_a   1.000
_cell.length_b   1.000
_cell.length_c   1.000
_cell.angle_alpha   90.00
_cell.angle_beta   90.00
_cell.angle_gamma   90.00
#
_symmetry.space_group_name_H-M   'P 1'
#
loop_
_entity.id
_entity.type
_entity.pdbx_description
1 polymer ?
#
loop_
_entity_poly.entity_id
_entity_poly.type
_entity_poly.pdbx_seq_one_letter_code
_entity_poly.pdbx_strand_id
1 'polypeptide(L)'
;MPAYWPGLLTGCLIALAAYWPVRTDAASVQVKFYTEQLTVTYDEDFAPSRVNTINEQGLTAFYRLMAKSPYQPLLESLQTHRERLGLNDWLYYRLMHQSVAQIFTDKTDVQRELTCWFLLARSGFDARLTYLGKKVFINVHTDDEVFVAPLITDRGRPFVNISYYFGAKSHLGTPLYLLDFIPNETGKPFSFYLQTIPALQSLDTLRELSFEYEGETYRMNLLVDRTVAEIMKGYPLISEFQYMAIPMAPRTNENIAAAFKPWLEGKTLRQRLEMLVTFTRSAFNYAEDKAVFGSNKPMVAEEVFYYPQSDCEDRVALCYNLVKQLLDLPMIVIAYPDHLTLAVALPDTEGASVTYKGRQYLFCDPTGPVNSSEIGLIPKGYEHQQFEIIGHYK
;
A
#
# COMPACT_ATOMS: atom_id res chain seq x y z
N MET A 1 -19.90 -62.97 -63.94
CA MET A 1 -20.80 -61.82 -63.72
C MET A 1 -20.67 -61.37 -62.27
N PRO A 2 -19.83 -60.36 -61.98
CA PRO A 2 -19.75 -59.76 -60.65
C PRO A 2 -20.57 -58.46 -60.60
N ALA A 3 -21.30 -58.29 -59.49
CA ALA A 3 -22.15 -57.13 -59.23
C ALA A 3 -21.33 -55.90 -58.85
N TYR A 4 -21.67 -54.78 -59.48
CA TYR A 4 -21.22 -53.42 -59.17
C TYR A 4 -21.92 -52.90 -57.91
N TRP A 5 -21.16 -52.30 -56.99
CA TRP A 5 -21.65 -51.31 -56.03
C TRP A 5 -20.67 -50.13 -56.01
N PRO A 6 -21.13 -48.88 -56.26
CA PRO A 6 -20.26 -47.70 -56.30
C PRO A 6 -20.05 -47.10 -54.91
N GLY A 7 -18.84 -46.58 -54.69
CA GLY A 7 -18.46 -45.88 -53.46
C GLY A 7 -19.18 -44.55 -53.29
N LEU A 8 -19.67 -44.30 -52.08
CA LEU A 8 -20.17 -43.01 -51.62
C LEU A 8 -18.99 -42.17 -51.13
N LEU A 9 -18.62 -41.15 -51.91
CA LEU A 9 -17.82 -40.02 -51.47
C LEU A 9 -18.73 -39.06 -50.69
N THR A 10 -18.71 -39.15 -49.35
CA THR A 10 -19.27 -38.10 -48.48
C THR A 10 -18.34 -36.90 -48.48
N GLY A 11 -18.71 -35.86 -49.22
CA GLY A 11 -18.07 -34.55 -49.16
C GLY A 11 -18.39 -33.85 -47.83
N CYS A 12 -17.37 -33.58 -47.03
CA CYS A 12 -17.48 -32.65 -45.91
C CYS A 12 -17.61 -31.21 -46.45
N LEU A 13 -18.79 -30.62 -46.30
CA LEU A 13 -18.98 -29.17 -46.38
C LEU A 13 -18.36 -28.55 -45.13
N ILE A 14 -17.15 -28.02 -45.26
CA ILE A 14 -16.56 -27.14 -44.26
C ILE A 14 -17.26 -25.79 -44.38
N ALA A 15 -18.13 -25.48 -43.41
CA ALA A 15 -18.64 -24.13 -43.22
C ALA A 15 -17.48 -23.24 -42.76
N LEU A 16 -16.89 -22.49 -43.70
CA LEU A 16 -16.01 -21.37 -43.40
C LEU A 16 -16.85 -20.29 -42.72
N ALA A 17 -16.86 -20.27 -41.38
CA ALA A 17 -17.27 -19.09 -40.64
C ALA A 17 -16.26 -17.99 -40.96
N ALA A 18 -16.70 -16.97 -41.71
CA ALA A 18 -15.92 -15.77 -41.95
C ALA A 18 -15.65 -15.10 -40.60
N TYR A 19 -14.45 -15.31 -40.06
CA TYR A 19 -13.91 -14.49 -38.98
C TYR A 19 -13.72 -13.09 -39.56
N TRP A 20 -14.70 -12.21 -39.33
CA TRP A 20 -14.49 -10.78 -39.50
C TRP A 20 -13.53 -10.36 -38.37
N PRO A 21 -12.33 -9.82 -38.67
CA PRO A 21 -11.55 -9.18 -37.64
C PRO A 21 -12.37 -7.98 -37.17
N VAL A 22 -12.82 -8.01 -35.91
CA VAL A 22 -13.28 -6.79 -35.25
C VAL A 22 -12.06 -5.87 -35.25
N ARG A 23 -12.13 -4.78 -36.03
CA ARG A 23 -11.21 -3.66 -35.84
C ARG A 23 -11.54 -3.08 -34.47
N THR A 24 -10.70 -3.37 -33.48
CA THR A 24 -10.66 -2.60 -32.24
C THR A 24 -9.86 -1.35 -32.57
N ASP A 25 -10.53 -0.23 -32.80
CA ASP A 25 -9.85 1.07 -32.92
C ASP A 25 -9.31 1.43 -31.53
N ALA A 26 -8.05 1.06 -31.30
CA ALA A 26 -7.38 1.22 -30.01
C ALA A 26 -6.97 2.68 -29.82
N ALA A 27 -7.55 3.34 -28.81
CA ALA A 27 -7.13 4.65 -28.35
C ALA A 27 -6.14 4.54 -27.18
N SER A 28 -5.51 5.67 -26.86
CA SER A 28 -4.67 5.78 -25.67
C SER A 28 -4.76 7.17 -25.05
N VAL A 29 -4.52 7.24 -23.75
CA VAL A 29 -4.33 8.50 -23.01
C VAL A 29 -3.03 8.48 -22.22
N GLN A 30 -2.48 9.66 -22.00
CA GLN A 30 -1.33 9.86 -21.14
C GLN A 30 -1.80 10.16 -19.71
N VAL A 31 -1.42 9.30 -18.77
CA VAL A 31 -1.77 9.43 -17.35
C VAL A 31 -0.51 9.72 -16.55
N LYS A 32 -0.47 10.88 -15.89
CA LYS A 32 0.61 11.22 -14.95
C LYS A 32 0.35 10.50 -13.62
N PHE A 33 1.11 9.44 -13.35
CA PHE A 33 0.99 8.64 -12.13
C PHE A 33 2.27 8.79 -11.30
N TYR A 34 2.21 9.68 -10.31
CA TYR A 34 3.40 10.14 -9.57
C TYR A 34 4.49 10.68 -10.51
N THR A 35 5.64 10.00 -10.58
CA THR A 35 6.76 10.33 -11.48
C THR A 35 6.63 9.76 -12.87
N GLU A 36 5.72 8.80 -13.06
CA GLU A 36 5.55 8.12 -14.33
C GLU A 36 4.61 8.89 -15.26
N GLN A 37 4.92 8.81 -16.56
CA GLN A 37 4.01 9.18 -17.64
C GLN A 37 3.56 7.90 -18.34
N LEU A 38 2.38 7.38 -17.94
CA LEU A 38 1.88 6.09 -18.38
C LEU A 38 0.97 6.24 -19.60
N THR A 39 1.18 5.38 -20.60
CA THR A 39 0.28 5.27 -21.76
C THR A 39 -0.75 4.20 -21.48
N VAL A 40 -1.98 4.61 -21.18
CA VAL A 40 -3.10 3.68 -20.93
C VAL A 40 -3.90 3.51 -22.21
N THR A 41 -3.98 2.28 -22.69
CA THR A 41 -4.70 1.91 -23.91
C THR A 41 -6.11 1.45 -23.58
N TYR A 42 -7.08 1.78 -24.43
CA TYR A 42 -8.47 1.36 -24.29
C TYR A 42 -9.12 1.28 -25.67
N ASP A 43 -10.27 0.63 -25.75
CA ASP A 43 -11.08 0.59 -26.98
C ASP A 43 -11.96 1.85 -27.05
N GLU A 44 -12.00 2.57 -28.17
CA GLU A 44 -12.80 3.80 -28.30
C GLU A 44 -14.31 3.56 -28.07
N ASP A 45 -14.80 2.35 -28.34
CA ASP A 45 -16.20 1.96 -28.10
C ASP A 45 -16.46 1.61 -26.62
N PHE A 46 -15.42 1.56 -25.77
CA PHE A 46 -15.58 1.42 -24.33
C PHE A 46 -16.02 2.75 -23.70
N ALA A 47 -17.34 3.00 -23.71
CA ALA A 47 -17.94 4.20 -23.14
C ALA A 47 -18.89 3.91 -21.96
N PRO A 48 -18.78 4.64 -20.83
CA PRO A 48 -19.72 4.55 -19.72
C PRO A 48 -21.13 4.91 -20.18
N SER A 49 -22.06 3.99 -19.96
CA SER A 49 -23.48 4.20 -20.28
C SER A 49 -24.07 5.37 -19.47
N ARG A 50 -25.15 5.99 -19.97
CA ARG A 50 -25.90 6.98 -19.18
C ARG A 50 -26.56 6.32 -17.98
N VAL A 51 -26.50 6.97 -16.83
CA VAL A 51 -27.18 6.55 -15.60
C VAL A 51 -28.45 7.39 -15.45
N ASN A 52 -29.61 6.82 -15.80
CA ASN A 52 -30.88 7.55 -15.77
C ASN A 52 -31.41 7.74 -14.34
N THR A 53 -31.21 6.75 -13.47
CA THR A 53 -31.62 6.78 -12.06
C THR A 53 -30.57 6.07 -11.21
N ILE A 54 -30.33 6.59 -10.00
CA ILE A 54 -29.45 5.97 -9.00
C ILE A 54 -30.33 5.17 -8.04
N ASN A 55 -30.62 3.94 -8.44
CA ASN A 55 -31.36 2.93 -7.69
C ASN A 55 -30.92 1.54 -8.15
N GLU A 56 -31.43 0.50 -7.49
CA GLU A 56 -31.12 -0.91 -7.80
C GLU A 56 -31.16 -1.23 -9.29
N GLN A 57 -32.26 -0.86 -9.97
CA GLN A 57 -32.46 -1.16 -11.39
C GLN A 57 -31.45 -0.43 -12.28
N GLY A 58 -31.25 0.87 -12.07
CA GLY A 58 -30.37 1.70 -12.89
C GLY A 58 -28.90 1.32 -12.75
N LEU A 59 -28.45 1.07 -11.53
CA LEU A 59 -27.07 0.70 -11.23
C LEU A 59 -26.74 -0.72 -11.73
N THR A 60 -27.66 -1.67 -11.55
CA THR A 60 -27.53 -3.03 -12.13
C THR A 60 -27.51 -2.98 -13.66
N ALA A 61 -28.38 -2.16 -14.27
CA ALA A 61 -28.41 -1.99 -15.72
C ALA A 61 -27.09 -1.41 -16.26
N PHE A 62 -26.53 -0.40 -15.57
CA PHE A 62 -25.20 0.15 -15.91
C PHE A 62 -24.14 -0.95 -15.93
N TYR A 63 -24.03 -1.75 -14.87
CA TYR A 63 -23.05 -2.83 -14.81
C TYR A 63 -23.21 -3.83 -15.96
N ARG A 64 -24.45 -4.26 -16.24
CA ARG A 64 -24.75 -5.22 -17.32
C ARG A 64 -24.45 -4.67 -18.71
N LEU A 65 -24.55 -3.36 -18.92
CA LEU A 65 -24.17 -2.72 -20.18
C LEU A 65 -22.64 -2.66 -20.32
N MET A 66 -21.94 -2.24 -19.27
CA MET A 66 -20.47 -2.27 -19.24
C MET A 66 -19.91 -3.68 -19.43
N ALA A 67 -20.62 -4.70 -18.93
CA ALA A 67 -20.24 -6.09 -19.15
C ALA A 67 -20.27 -6.55 -20.61
N LYS A 68 -20.95 -5.81 -21.49
CA LYS A 68 -21.07 -6.09 -22.94
C LYS A 68 -20.21 -5.16 -23.80
N SER A 69 -19.57 -4.15 -23.21
CA SER A 69 -18.68 -3.23 -23.92
C SER A 69 -17.25 -3.81 -24.01
N PRO A 70 -16.40 -3.31 -24.92
CA PRO A 70 -15.02 -3.81 -25.09
C PRO A 70 -14.08 -3.30 -23.99
N TYR A 71 -14.30 -3.73 -22.74
CA TYR A 71 -13.53 -3.24 -21.57
C TYR A 71 -12.15 -3.88 -21.42
N GLN A 72 -11.90 -5.01 -22.07
CA GLN A 72 -10.69 -5.83 -21.89
C GLN A 72 -9.41 -5.05 -22.18
N PRO A 73 -9.28 -4.28 -23.27
CA PRO A 73 -8.04 -3.54 -23.55
C PRO A 73 -7.64 -2.56 -22.44
N LEU A 74 -8.62 -1.88 -21.82
CA LEU A 74 -8.36 -1.02 -20.67
C LEU A 74 -7.91 -1.82 -19.45
N LEU A 75 -8.62 -2.90 -19.15
CA LEU A 75 -8.31 -3.74 -17.99
C LEU A 75 -6.90 -4.34 -18.09
N GLU A 76 -6.54 -4.87 -19.26
CA GLU A 76 -5.23 -5.44 -19.56
C GLU A 76 -4.11 -4.39 -19.51
N SER A 77 -4.36 -3.18 -20.03
CA SER A 77 -3.41 -2.07 -19.94
C SER A 77 -3.11 -1.69 -18.48
N LEU A 78 -4.16 -1.55 -17.66
CA LEU A 78 -4.02 -1.24 -16.24
C LEU A 78 -3.31 -2.39 -15.47
N GLN A 79 -3.63 -3.64 -15.78
CA GLN A 79 -2.97 -4.81 -15.18
C GLN A 79 -1.48 -4.88 -15.55
N THR A 80 -1.14 -4.61 -16.81
CA THR A 80 0.25 -4.54 -17.27
C THR A 80 1.05 -3.50 -16.48
N HIS A 81 0.46 -2.32 -16.24
CA HIS A 81 1.09 -1.29 -15.41
C HIS A 81 1.19 -1.68 -13.94
N ARG A 82 0.16 -2.33 -13.38
CA ARG A 82 0.18 -2.87 -12.02
C ARG A 82 1.36 -3.82 -11.82
N GLU A 83 1.54 -4.77 -12.73
CA GLU A 83 2.60 -5.78 -12.67
C GLU A 83 3.98 -5.15 -12.87
N ARG A 84 4.14 -4.32 -13.92
CA ARG A 84 5.40 -3.65 -14.23
C ARG A 84 5.91 -2.79 -13.08
N LEU A 85 5.01 -2.06 -12.42
CA LEU A 85 5.35 -1.14 -11.34
C LEU A 85 5.28 -1.77 -9.95
N GLY A 86 4.84 -3.02 -9.82
CA GLY A 86 4.65 -3.67 -8.51
C GLY A 86 3.63 -2.95 -7.63
N LEU A 87 2.51 -2.49 -8.21
CA LEU A 87 1.46 -1.79 -7.44
C LEU A 87 0.67 -2.78 -6.60
N ASN A 88 0.48 -2.47 -5.31
CA ASN A 88 -0.53 -3.15 -4.50
C ASN A 88 -1.95 -2.75 -4.93
N ASP A 89 -2.97 -3.33 -4.32
CA ASP A 89 -4.35 -3.13 -4.78
C ASP A 89 -4.80 -1.66 -4.62
N TRP A 90 -4.38 -0.99 -3.54
CA TRP A 90 -4.64 0.44 -3.35
C TRP A 90 -4.05 1.31 -4.47
N LEU A 91 -2.76 1.13 -4.77
CA LEU A 91 -2.09 1.92 -5.80
C LEU A 91 -2.59 1.58 -7.20
N TYR A 92 -2.95 0.32 -7.44
CA TYR A 92 -3.64 -0.11 -8.66
C TYR A 92 -4.99 0.59 -8.82
N TYR A 93 -5.79 0.67 -7.74
CA TYR A 93 -7.05 1.41 -7.77
C TYR A 93 -6.83 2.90 -8.03
N ARG A 94 -5.81 3.52 -7.44
CA ARG A 94 -5.50 4.92 -7.72
C ARG A 94 -5.16 5.14 -9.20
N LEU A 95 -4.35 4.25 -9.79
CA LEU A 95 -4.05 4.30 -11.21
C LEU A 95 -5.33 4.19 -12.03
N MET A 96 -6.15 3.17 -11.77
CA MET A 96 -7.44 2.96 -12.42
C MET A 96 -8.34 4.21 -12.33
N HIS A 97 -8.50 4.78 -11.14
CA HIS A 97 -9.31 5.97 -10.93
C HIS A 97 -8.80 7.18 -11.72
N GLN A 98 -7.48 7.41 -11.73
CA GLN A 98 -6.88 8.48 -12.54
C GLN A 98 -7.03 8.24 -14.05
N SER A 99 -6.85 7.01 -14.51
CA SER A 99 -7.06 6.65 -15.91
C SER A 99 -8.51 6.84 -16.35
N VAL A 100 -9.47 6.38 -15.56
CA VAL A 100 -10.91 6.57 -15.84
C VAL A 100 -11.26 8.06 -15.87
N ALA A 101 -10.69 8.87 -14.96
CA ALA A 101 -10.86 10.32 -14.99
C ALA A 101 -10.30 10.98 -16.25
N GLN A 102 -9.14 10.51 -16.72
CA GLN A 102 -8.47 11.05 -17.91
C GLN A 102 -9.12 10.61 -19.23
N ILE A 103 -9.66 9.39 -19.29
CA ILE A 103 -10.36 8.87 -20.47
C ILE A 103 -11.75 9.52 -20.59
N PHE A 104 -12.48 9.59 -19.49
CA PHE A 104 -13.89 10.00 -19.47
C PHE A 104 -14.08 11.40 -18.89
N THR A 105 -13.35 12.37 -19.44
CA THR A 105 -13.39 13.78 -19.00
C THR A 105 -14.75 14.44 -19.21
N ASP A 106 -15.50 13.99 -20.22
CA ASP A 106 -16.83 14.49 -20.58
C ASP A 106 -17.98 13.79 -19.79
N LYS A 107 -17.67 12.79 -18.97
CA LYS A 107 -18.67 12.06 -18.17
C LYS A 107 -18.85 12.66 -16.79
N THR A 108 -19.95 12.28 -16.12
CA THR A 108 -20.21 12.68 -14.74
C THR A 108 -19.34 11.90 -13.74
N ASP A 109 -19.14 12.45 -12.54
CA ASP A 109 -18.42 11.75 -11.45
C ASP A 109 -19.03 10.37 -11.15
N VAL A 110 -20.36 10.28 -11.15
CA VAL A 110 -21.09 9.02 -10.93
C VAL A 110 -20.74 7.99 -12.01
N GLN A 111 -20.69 8.39 -13.28
CA GLN A 111 -20.34 7.46 -14.36
C GLN A 111 -18.89 6.96 -14.23
N ARG A 112 -17.97 7.85 -13.85
CA ARG A 112 -16.57 7.48 -13.59
C ARG A 112 -16.46 6.51 -12.41
N GLU A 113 -17.12 6.81 -11.30
CA GLU A 113 -17.12 5.96 -10.11
C GLU A 113 -17.72 4.57 -10.41
N LEU A 114 -18.83 4.50 -11.13
CA LEU A 114 -19.41 3.20 -11.54
C LEU A 114 -18.51 2.45 -12.52
N THR A 115 -17.74 3.14 -13.35
CA THR A 115 -16.75 2.52 -14.23
C THR A 115 -15.62 1.91 -13.41
N CYS A 116 -15.12 2.64 -12.41
CA CYS A 116 -14.13 2.13 -11.45
C CYS A 116 -14.67 0.89 -10.69
N TRP A 117 -15.91 0.94 -10.21
CA TRP A 117 -16.56 -0.21 -9.55
C TRP A 117 -16.64 -1.43 -10.46
N PHE A 118 -17.07 -1.22 -11.71
CA PHE A 118 -17.11 -2.26 -12.71
C PHE A 118 -15.73 -2.87 -12.94
N LEU A 119 -14.71 -2.04 -13.17
CA LEU A 119 -13.34 -2.49 -13.42
C LEU A 119 -12.75 -3.23 -12.21
N LEU A 120 -12.96 -2.75 -10.98
CA LEU A 120 -12.55 -3.46 -9.76
C LEU A 120 -13.15 -4.87 -9.67
N ALA A 121 -14.46 -5.00 -9.92
CA ALA A 121 -15.10 -6.31 -9.95
C ALA A 121 -14.50 -7.20 -11.06
N ARG A 122 -14.20 -6.64 -12.24
CA ARG A 122 -13.52 -7.36 -13.33
C ARG A 122 -12.05 -7.69 -13.05
N SER A 123 -11.39 -6.94 -12.17
CA SER A 123 -10.06 -7.26 -11.62
C SER A 123 -10.10 -8.35 -10.53
N GLY A 124 -11.28 -8.89 -10.23
CA GLY A 124 -11.47 -10.04 -9.35
C GLY A 124 -11.73 -9.69 -7.89
N PHE A 125 -11.92 -8.42 -7.54
CA PHE A 125 -12.21 -8.00 -6.17
C PHE A 125 -13.69 -8.17 -5.80
N ASP A 126 -13.95 -8.38 -4.51
CA ASP A 126 -15.28 -8.25 -3.93
C ASP A 126 -15.57 -6.78 -3.60
N ALA A 127 -16.27 -6.10 -4.52
CA ALA A 127 -16.60 -4.69 -4.42
C ALA A 127 -18.12 -4.47 -4.42
N ARG A 128 -18.62 -3.90 -3.33
CA ARG A 128 -20.02 -3.50 -3.13
C ARG A 128 -20.22 -2.05 -3.52
N LEU A 129 -21.45 -1.72 -3.88
CA LEU A 129 -21.82 -0.36 -4.20
C LEU A 129 -22.87 0.12 -3.21
N THR A 130 -22.63 1.27 -2.61
CA THR A 130 -23.63 2.00 -1.82
C THR A 130 -24.01 3.28 -2.53
N TYR A 131 -25.21 3.80 -2.28
CA TYR A 131 -25.68 5.01 -2.93
C TYR A 131 -26.65 5.81 -2.05
N LEU A 132 -26.68 7.13 -2.30
CA LEU A 132 -27.62 8.04 -1.66
C LEU A 132 -27.87 9.25 -2.55
N GLY A 133 -29.13 9.52 -2.87
CA GLY A 133 -29.52 10.63 -3.74
C GLY A 133 -28.87 10.51 -5.12
N LYS A 134 -27.96 11.45 -5.44
CA LYS A 134 -27.22 11.49 -6.71
C LYS A 134 -25.75 11.03 -6.58
N LYS A 135 -25.39 10.36 -5.48
CA LYS A 135 -24.02 9.88 -5.23
C LYS A 135 -23.97 8.36 -5.12
N VAL A 136 -22.84 7.80 -5.52
CA VAL A 136 -22.49 6.39 -5.37
C VAL A 136 -21.13 6.30 -4.68
N PHE A 137 -20.90 5.21 -3.97
CA PHE A 137 -19.65 4.96 -3.25
C PHE A 137 -19.29 3.48 -3.34
N ILE A 138 -18.03 3.21 -3.62
CA ILE A 138 -17.44 1.88 -3.77
C ILE A 138 -16.92 1.45 -2.40
N ASN A 139 -17.31 0.25 -1.99
CA ASN A 139 -16.83 -0.38 -0.77
C ASN A 139 -16.16 -1.70 -1.14
N VAL A 140 -14.90 -1.89 -0.76
CA VAL A 140 -14.15 -3.13 -1.07
C VAL A 140 -14.01 -3.97 0.18
N HIS A 141 -14.18 -5.28 0.04
CA HIS A 141 -13.89 -6.18 1.13
C HIS A 141 -12.38 -6.18 1.40
N THR A 142 -11.99 -6.15 2.67
CA THR A 142 -10.59 -6.25 3.07
C THR A 142 -10.46 -7.05 4.36
N ASP A 143 -9.36 -7.77 4.48
CA ASP A 143 -8.90 -8.38 5.74
C ASP A 143 -7.87 -7.49 6.45
N ASP A 144 -7.48 -6.37 5.83
CA ASP A 144 -6.54 -5.41 6.37
C ASP A 144 -7.24 -4.46 7.34
N GLU A 145 -6.54 -4.05 8.38
CA GLU A 145 -7.03 -3.02 9.29
C GLU A 145 -6.80 -1.65 8.66
N VAL A 146 -7.89 -0.96 8.34
CA VAL A 146 -7.88 0.38 7.75
C VAL A 146 -8.66 1.33 8.65
N PHE A 147 -8.06 2.47 8.95
CA PHE A 147 -8.64 3.48 9.81
C PHE A 147 -9.14 4.69 9.01
N VAL A 148 -9.93 5.53 9.68
CA VAL A 148 -10.49 6.80 9.18
C VAL A 148 -11.59 6.63 8.12
N ALA A 149 -11.41 5.75 7.13
CA ALA A 149 -12.42 5.52 6.10
C ALA A 149 -13.69 4.89 6.67
N PRO A 150 -14.89 5.31 6.22
CA PRO A 150 -16.14 4.67 6.61
C PRO A 150 -16.17 3.18 6.25
N LEU A 151 -16.73 2.38 7.15
CA LEU A 151 -16.92 0.94 6.98
C LEU A 151 -18.41 0.62 6.86
N ILE A 152 -18.74 -0.34 6.01
CA ILE A 152 -20.03 -1.04 6.06
C ILE A 152 -19.79 -2.52 6.37
N THR A 153 -20.82 -3.18 6.89
CA THR A 153 -20.83 -4.62 7.06
C THR A 153 -21.90 -5.20 6.14
N ASP A 154 -21.51 -6.16 5.32
CA ASP A 154 -22.43 -6.93 4.48
C ASP A 154 -22.15 -8.42 4.68
N ARG A 155 -23.19 -9.20 4.97
CA ARG A 155 -23.11 -10.65 5.24
C ARG A 155 -22.01 -11.03 6.25
N GLY A 156 -21.81 -10.21 7.28
CA GLY A 156 -20.83 -10.44 8.34
C GLY A 156 -19.37 -10.14 7.97
N ARG A 157 -19.11 -9.57 6.78
CA ARG A 157 -17.77 -9.18 6.32
C ARG A 157 -17.64 -7.65 6.28
N PRO A 158 -16.46 -7.10 6.65
CA PRO A 158 -16.21 -5.66 6.58
C PRO A 158 -15.89 -5.23 5.14
N PHE A 159 -16.33 -4.02 4.79
CA PHE A 159 -16.01 -3.36 3.54
C PHE A 159 -15.62 -1.90 3.78
N VAL A 160 -14.46 -1.49 3.27
CA VAL A 160 -13.93 -0.12 3.37
C VAL A 160 -14.43 0.72 2.20
N ASN A 161 -14.98 1.90 2.51
CA ASN A 161 -15.39 2.88 1.51
C ASN A 161 -14.16 3.58 0.90
N ILE A 162 -13.73 3.15 -0.29
CA ILE A 162 -12.54 3.71 -0.94
C ILE A 162 -12.82 5.01 -1.70
N SER A 163 -14.08 5.30 -2.05
CA SER A 163 -14.48 6.57 -2.65
C SER A 163 -14.23 7.77 -1.72
N TYR A 164 -14.20 7.54 -0.40
CA TYR A 164 -13.87 8.54 0.62
C TYR A 164 -12.59 9.32 0.31
N TYR A 165 -11.55 8.65 -0.15
CA TYR A 165 -10.24 9.23 -0.46
C TYR A 165 -10.23 10.09 -1.74
N PHE A 166 -11.29 10.04 -2.53
CA PHE A 166 -11.44 10.79 -3.79
C PHE A 166 -12.51 11.90 -3.67
N GLY A 167 -12.80 12.33 -2.44
CA GLY A 167 -13.69 13.46 -2.17
C GLY A 167 -15.18 13.09 -2.09
N ALA A 168 -15.54 11.83 -2.32
CA ALA A 168 -16.90 11.34 -2.13
C ALA A 168 -17.18 11.13 -0.63
N LYS A 169 -17.47 12.22 0.08
CA LYS A 169 -17.86 12.19 1.50
C LYS A 169 -19.37 12.09 1.65
N SER A 170 -19.82 11.13 2.46
CA SER A 170 -21.13 11.15 3.13
C SER A 170 -20.97 11.80 4.51
N HIS A 171 -22.04 12.40 5.04
CA HIS A 171 -22.02 12.86 6.42
C HIS A 171 -22.05 11.64 7.35
N LEU A 172 -21.16 11.61 8.35
CA LEU A 172 -21.12 10.58 9.39
C LEU A 172 -22.53 10.36 9.96
N GLY A 173 -22.95 9.09 10.06
CA GLY A 173 -24.28 8.71 10.56
C GLY A 173 -25.41 8.77 9.52
N THR A 174 -25.16 9.16 8.27
CA THR A 174 -26.19 9.11 7.22
C THR A 174 -26.35 7.68 6.69
N PRO A 175 -27.54 7.07 6.75
CA PRO A 175 -27.77 5.75 6.18
C PRO A 175 -27.61 5.79 4.65
N LEU A 176 -26.91 4.81 4.11
CA LEU A 176 -26.75 4.60 2.67
C LEU A 176 -27.57 3.40 2.24
N TYR A 177 -28.08 3.41 1.01
CA TYR A 177 -28.63 2.20 0.39
C TYR A 177 -27.48 1.32 -0.09
N LEU A 178 -27.56 0.03 0.18
CA LEU A 178 -26.65 -0.99 -0.36
C LEU A 178 -27.29 -1.58 -1.61
N LEU A 179 -26.53 -1.70 -2.70
CA LEU A 179 -26.97 -2.38 -3.92
C LEU A 179 -27.00 -3.89 -3.67
N ASP A 180 -28.14 -4.54 -3.92
CA ASP A 180 -28.30 -5.99 -3.74
C ASP A 180 -27.53 -6.77 -4.83
N PHE A 181 -27.41 -6.21 -6.03
CA PHE A 181 -26.60 -6.78 -7.10
C PHE A 181 -25.10 -6.77 -6.75
N ILE A 182 -24.54 -7.97 -6.58
CA ILE A 182 -23.14 -8.20 -6.25
C ILE A 182 -22.41 -8.78 -7.47
N PRO A 183 -21.50 -8.03 -8.10
CA PRO A 183 -20.80 -8.49 -9.30
C PRO A 183 -19.93 -9.75 -9.13
N ASN A 184 -19.28 -9.87 -7.97
CA ASN A 184 -18.24 -10.86 -7.72
C ASN A 184 -18.18 -11.19 -6.22
N GLU A 185 -19.18 -11.92 -5.74
CA GLU A 185 -19.37 -12.19 -4.30
C GLU A 185 -18.22 -12.97 -3.67
N THR A 186 -17.63 -13.91 -4.41
CA THR A 186 -16.49 -14.72 -3.97
C THR A 186 -15.16 -14.11 -4.41
N GLY A 187 -15.13 -12.81 -4.68
CA GLY A 187 -13.93 -12.08 -5.07
C GLY A 187 -12.87 -12.06 -3.97
N LYS A 188 -11.63 -11.84 -4.39
CA LYS A 188 -10.50 -11.74 -3.45
C LYS A 188 -10.62 -10.48 -2.58
N PRO A 189 -10.11 -10.52 -1.33
CA PRO A 189 -9.99 -9.32 -0.51
C PRO A 189 -9.05 -8.32 -1.17
N PHE A 190 -9.32 -7.04 -0.95
CA PHE A 190 -8.51 -5.91 -1.38
C PHE A 190 -7.48 -5.58 -0.30
N SER A 191 -6.20 -5.56 -0.65
CA SER A 191 -5.15 -5.25 0.32
C SER A 191 -4.63 -3.81 0.19
N PHE A 192 -4.58 -3.13 1.34
CA PHE A 192 -3.97 -1.84 1.57
C PHE A 192 -2.53 -1.95 2.06
N TYR A 193 -2.07 -3.12 2.49
CA TYR A 193 -0.69 -3.29 2.96
C TYR A 193 0.33 -3.10 1.83
N LEU A 194 1.35 -2.28 2.10
CA LEU A 194 2.43 -1.97 1.16
C LEU A 194 3.69 -2.77 1.51
N GLN A 195 3.74 -4.02 1.06
CA GLN A 195 4.85 -4.93 1.38
C GLN A 195 6.13 -4.64 0.59
N THR A 196 6.01 -3.93 -0.53
CA THR A 196 7.12 -3.54 -1.41
C THR A 196 6.89 -2.12 -1.91
N ILE A 197 7.96 -1.33 -2.03
CA ILE A 197 7.89 -0.02 -2.68
C ILE A 197 7.70 -0.22 -4.19
N PRO A 198 6.71 0.47 -4.81
CA PRO A 198 6.51 0.43 -6.25
C PRO A 198 7.75 0.84 -7.02
N ALA A 199 7.99 0.20 -8.17
CA ALA A 199 9.12 0.47 -9.06
C ALA A 199 8.87 1.72 -9.93
N LEU A 200 8.68 2.88 -9.28
CA LEU A 200 8.58 4.18 -9.93
C LEU A 200 9.97 4.79 -10.16
N GLN A 201 10.10 5.69 -11.13
CA GLN A 201 11.31 6.49 -11.26
C GLN A 201 11.53 7.33 -10.00
N SER A 202 12.69 7.18 -9.35
CA SER A 202 13.02 7.87 -8.11
C SER A 202 13.22 9.37 -8.31
N LEU A 203 12.85 10.15 -7.29
CA LEU A 203 13.15 11.58 -7.18
C LEU A 203 14.14 11.77 -6.03
N ASP A 204 15.42 11.58 -6.34
CA ASP A 204 16.42 11.57 -5.30
C ASP A 204 16.66 12.97 -4.74
N THR A 205 16.86 13.05 -3.45
CA THR A 205 17.40 14.23 -2.80
C THR A 205 18.52 13.81 -1.86
N LEU A 206 19.60 14.59 -1.86
CA LEU A 206 20.73 14.36 -0.98
C LEU A 206 20.39 14.86 0.42
N ARG A 207 20.60 14.00 1.42
CA ARG A 207 20.46 14.31 2.83
C ARG A 207 21.76 14.03 3.54
N GLU A 208 22.33 15.06 4.16
CA GLU A 208 23.49 14.88 5.04
C GLU A 208 22.99 14.50 6.44
N LEU A 209 23.54 13.41 6.98
CA LEU A 209 23.22 12.91 8.33
C LEU A 209 24.51 12.70 9.10
N SER A 210 24.46 12.97 10.40
CA SER A 210 25.59 12.73 11.29
C SER A 210 25.13 12.33 12.69
N PHE A 211 25.91 11.49 13.36
CA PHE A 211 25.69 11.13 14.76
C PHE A 211 27.02 10.76 15.42
N GLU A 212 27.05 10.82 16.75
CA GLU A 212 28.19 10.40 17.56
C GLU A 212 27.95 8.98 18.08
N TYR A 213 28.97 8.12 18.02
CA TYR A 213 28.95 6.80 18.64
C TYR A 213 30.33 6.46 19.20
N GLU A 214 30.41 6.20 20.50
CA GLU A 214 31.66 5.90 21.23
C GLU A 214 32.79 6.92 21.00
N GLY A 215 32.45 8.21 20.94
CA GLY A 215 33.41 9.31 20.80
C GLY A 215 33.87 9.58 19.37
N GLU A 216 33.32 8.87 18.38
CA GLU A 216 33.58 9.07 16.96
C GLU A 216 32.35 9.64 16.24
N THR A 217 32.58 10.63 15.37
CA THR A 217 31.52 11.19 14.52
C THR A 217 31.37 10.39 13.23
N TYR A 218 30.19 9.83 13.02
CA TYR A 218 29.81 9.16 11.78
C TYR A 218 29.00 10.12 10.91
N ARG A 219 29.32 10.16 9.60
CA ARG A 219 28.65 11.02 8.62
C ARG A 219 28.30 10.24 7.37
N MET A 220 27.11 10.45 6.83
CA MET A 220 26.71 9.91 5.54
C MET A 220 25.96 10.95 4.71
N ASN A 221 26.13 10.84 3.40
CA ASN A 221 25.32 11.55 2.42
C ASN A 221 24.36 10.53 1.81
N LEU A 222 23.10 10.60 2.21
CA LEU A 222 22.07 9.66 1.82
C LEU A 222 21.28 10.19 0.63
N LEU A 223 21.13 9.37 -0.41
CA LEU A 223 20.15 9.61 -1.47
C LEU A 223 18.80 9.05 -1.01
N VAL A 224 17.84 9.95 -0.80
CA VAL A 224 16.49 9.63 -0.32
C VAL A 224 15.52 9.73 -1.48
N ASP A 225 14.67 8.72 -1.68
CA ASP A 225 13.67 8.72 -2.75
C ASP A 225 12.38 9.41 -2.29
N ARG A 226 12.20 10.64 -2.76
CA ARG A 226 11.02 11.44 -2.40
C ARG A 226 9.71 10.89 -2.96
N THR A 227 9.75 9.97 -3.92
CA THR A 227 8.52 9.38 -4.46
C THR A 227 7.75 8.59 -3.41
N VAL A 228 8.43 7.97 -2.45
CA VAL A 228 7.77 7.28 -1.34
C VAL A 228 6.99 8.27 -0.49
N ALA A 229 7.57 9.43 -0.15
CA ALA A 229 6.84 10.47 0.57
C ALA A 229 5.62 10.97 -0.23
N GLU A 230 5.73 11.10 -1.56
CA GLU A 230 4.57 11.43 -2.41
C GLU A 230 3.50 10.33 -2.41
N ILE A 231 3.90 9.05 -2.36
CA ILE A 231 2.98 7.92 -2.19
C ILE A 231 2.24 8.03 -0.86
N MET A 232 2.97 8.26 0.23
CA MET A 232 2.43 8.25 1.59
C MET A 232 1.50 9.42 1.89
N LYS A 233 1.65 10.59 1.24
CA LYS A 233 0.76 11.76 1.42
C LYS A 233 -0.74 11.47 1.28
N GLY A 234 -1.09 10.52 0.42
CA GLY A 234 -2.49 10.14 0.15
C GLY A 234 -2.74 8.66 0.36
N TYR A 235 -1.94 8.02 1.21
CA TYR A 235 -2.07 6.61 1.51
C TYR A 235 -3.06 6.39 2.67
N PRO A 236 -3.93 5.37 2.60
CA PRO A 236 -4.81 4.98 3.69
C PRO A 236 -4.04 4.69 4.97
N LEU A 237 -4.57 5.18 6.09
CA LEU A 237 -4.03 4.82 7.39
C LEU A 237 -4.40 3.35 7.66
N ILE A 238 -3.39 2.50 7.81
CA ILE A 238 -3.52 1.07 8.08
C ILE A 238 -3.06 0.75 9.50
N SER A 239 -3.10 -0.52 9.94
CA SER A 239 -2.51 -0.95 11.22
C SER A 239 -1.12 -0.33 11.43
N GLU A 240 -0.87 0.14 12.64
CA GLU A 240 0.40 0.79 13.03
C GLU A 240 1.60 -0.10 12.69
N PHE A 241 1.54 -1.40 13.01
CA PHE A 241 2.61 -2.33 12.67
C PHE A 241 2.83 -2.47 11.16
N GLN A 242 1.77 -2.54 10.36
CA GLN A 242 1.92 -2.68 8.92
C GLN A 242 2.44 -1.40 8.27
N TYR A 243 2.08 -0.24 8.82
CA TYR A 243 2.62 1.05 8.38
C TYR A 243 4.12 1.16 8.69
N MET A 244 4.51 0.82 9.91
CA MET A 244 5.91 0.74 10.36
C MET A 244 6.75 -0.24 9.52
N ALA A 245 6.16 -1.39 9.17
CA ALA A 245 6.85 -2.46 8.46
C ALA A 245 7.00 -2.21 6.95
N ILE A 246 6.46 -1.10 6.42
CA ILE A 246 6.68 -0.68 5.03
C ILE A 246 8.19 -0.55 4.79
N PRO A 247 8.74 -1.25 3.78
CA PRO A 247 10.17 -1.20 3.52
C PRO A 247 10.57 0.17 2.97
N MET A 248 11.79 0.59 3.26
CA MET A 248 12.46 1.69 2.58
C MET A 248 12.70 1.36 1.10
N ALA A 249 12.86 2.39 0.27
CA ALA A 249 13.11 2.24 -1.17
C ALA A 249 14.43 1.48 -1.42
N PRO A 250 14.52 0.63 -2.47
CA PRO A 250 15.72 -0.16 -2.74
C PRO A 250 17.00 0.68 -2.81
N ARG A 251 16.94 1.85 -3.46
CA ARG A 251 18.08 2.76 -3.59
C ARG A 251 18.53 3.33 -2.24
N THR A 252 17.60 3.75 -1.40
CA THR A 252 17.87 4.23 -0.05
C THR A 252 18.50 3.13 0.80
N ASN A 253 17.95 1.91 0.73
CA ASN A 253 18.50 0.73 1.39
C ASN A 253 19.94 0.46 0.99
N GLU A 254 20.23 0.46 -0.32
CA GLU A 254 21.57 0.23 -0.84
C GLU A 254 22.57 1.29 -0.35
N ASN A 255 22.16 2.57 -0.30
CA ASN A 255 23.01 3.66 0.18
C ASN A 255 23.28 3.55 1.68
N ILE A 256 22.25 3.25 2.48
CA ILE A 256 22.38 3.00 3.93
C ILE A 256 23.31 1.81 4.17
N ALA A 257 23.07 0.69 3.49
CA ALA A 257 23.89 -0.50 3.64
C ALA A 257 25.35 -0.23 3.26
N ALA A 258 25.60 0.52 2.19
CA ALA A 258 26.95 0.93 1.80
C ALA A 258 27.63 1.81 2.85
N ALA A 259 26.90 2.73 3.49
CA ALA A 259 27.42 3.59 4.55
C ALA A 259 27.71 2.80 5.85
N PHE A 260 26.78 1.95 6.28
CA PHE A 260 26.92 1.20 7.54
C PHE A 260 27.87 0.01 7.44
N LYS A 261 28.04 -0.63 6.27
CA LYS A 261 28.89 -1.81 6.10
C LYS A 261 30.30 -1.65 6.73
N PRO A 262 31.09 -0.61 6.39
CA PRO A 262 32.41 -0.43 7.01
C PRO A 262 32.32 -0.09 8.51
N TRP A 263 31.24 0.55 8.95
CA TRP A 263 31.05 0.91 10.36
C TRP A 263 30.69 -0.28 11.25
N LEU A 264 30.00 -1.28 10.68
CA LEU A 264 29.58 -2.48 11.40
C LEU A 264 30.63 -3.61 11.35
N GLU A 265 31.64 -3.49 10.49
CA GLU A 265 32.71 -4.46 10.36
C GLU A 265 33.53 -4.56 11.67
N GLY A 266 33.86 -5.79 12.08
CA GLY A 266 34.57 -6.06 13.33
C GLY A 266 33.76 -5.88 14.63
N LYS A 267 32.58 -5.26 14.59
CA LYS A 267 31.70 -5.09 15.76
C LYS A 267 30.92 -6.36 16.11
N THR A 268 30.65 -6.59 17.40
CA THR A 268 29.73 -7.63 17.88
C THR A 268 28.28 -7.30 17.50
N LEU A 269 27.37 -8.28 17.54
CA LEU A 269 25.94 -8.03 17.23
C LEU A 269 25.34 -6.98 18.16
N ARG A 270 25.68 -7.01 19.45
CA ARG A 270 25.31 -5.99 20.43
C ARG A 270 25.78 -4.60 20.01
N GLN A 271 27.07 -4.43 19.73
CA GLN A 271 27.63 -3.14 19.27
C GLN A 271 27.01 -2.65 17.96
N ARG A 272 26.69 -3.57 17.04
CA ARG A 272 25.98 -3.20 15.80
C ARG A 272 24.59 -2.68 16.10
N LEU A 273 23.84 -3.34 16.98
CA LEU A 273 22.51 -2.92 17.39
C LEU A 273 22.54 -1.59 18.15
N GLU A 274 23.45 -1.43 19.10
CA GLU A 274 23.71 -0.18 19.83
C GLU A 274 23.98 0.97 18.86
N MET A 275 24.78 0.74 17.82
CA MET A 275 25.06 1.75 16.79
C MET A 275 23.80 2.14 15.99
N LEU A 276 22.97 1.18 15.58
CA LEU A 276 21.72 1.46 14.86
C LEU A 276 20.72 2.23 15.74
N VAL A 277 20.60 1.86 17.01
CA VAL A 277 19.74 2.57 17.98
C VAL A 277 20.27 3.98 18.24
N THR A 278 21.58 4.16 18.35
CA THR A 278 22.19 5.50 18.52
C THR A 278 21.92 6.39 17.33
N PHE A 279 22.01 5.84 16.12
CA PHE A 279 21.70 6.55 14.88
C PHE A 279 20.26 7.07 14.88
N THR A 280 19.27 6.23 15.19
CA THR A 280 17.86 6.66 15.21
C THR A 280 17.56 7.67 16.32
N ARG A 281 18.25 7.57 17.46
CA ARG A 281 18.13 8.53 18.57
C ARG A 281 18.69 9.91 18.23
N SER A 282 19.75 9.97 17.42
CA SER A 282 20.65 11.14 17.41
C SER A 282 20.84 11.81 16.05
N ALA A 283 20.55 11.12 14.94
CA ALA A 283 20.71 11.69 13.60
C ALA A 283 19.55 12.59 13.16
N PHE A 284 18.50 12.70 13.98
CA PHE A 284 17.25 13.40 13.65
C PHE A 284 16.80 14.30 14.81
N ASN A 285 16.17 15.43 14.47
CA ASN A 285 15.54 16.28 15.47
C ASN A 285 14.23 15.66 15.95
N TYR A 286 13.98 15.69 17.26
CA TYR A 286 12.71 15.22 17.82
C TYR A 286 11.66 16.35 17.81
N ALA A 287 10.46 16.07 17.29
CA ALA A 287 9.28 16.92 17.48
C ALA A 287 8.00 16.09 17.28
N GLU A 288 6.99 16.31 18.13
CA GLU A 288 5.69 15.66 17.98
C GLU A 288 4.97 16.08 16.70
N ASP A 289 4.35 15.13 16.00
CA ASP A 289 3.63 15.37 14.76
C ASP A 289 2.60 16.50 14.84
N LYS A 290 1.84 16.56 15.93
CA LYS A 290 0.82 17.60 16.11
C LYS A 290 1.42 19.00 16.10
N ALA A 291 2.63 19.17 16.59
CA ALA A 291 3.34 20.44 16.59
C ALA A 291 3.85 20.83 15.19
N VAL A 292 4.13 19.83 14.33
CA VAL A 292 4.74 20.01 13.00
C VAL A 292 3.71 20.06 11.88
N PHE A 293 2.75 19.13 11.89
CA PHE A 293 1.76 18.92 10.84
C PHE A 293 0.34 19.34 11.24
N GLY A 294 0.09 19.65 12.52
CA GLY A 294 -1.23 20.03 13.03
C GLY A 294 -2.19 18.85 13.25
N SER A 295 -1.76 17.64 12.93
CA SER A 295 -2.45 16.37 13.17
C SER A 295 -1.42 15.25 13.38
N ASN A 296 -1.85 14.08 13.87
CA ASN A 296 -1.01 12.89 13.83
C ASN A 296 -0.72 12.52 12.36
N LYS A 297 0.54 12.25 12.01
CA LYS A 297 0.99 11.87 10.67
C LYS A 297 2.10 10.81 10.78
N PRO A 298 1.72 9.53 10.98
CA PRO A 298 2.71 8.45 11.04
C PRO A 298 3.63 8.49 9.82
N MET A 299 4.94 8.34 10.02
CA MET A 299 5.92 8.28 8.94
C MET A 299 6.47 6.87 8.74
N VAL A 300 6.56 6.46 7.48
CA VAL A 300 7.35 5.27 7.14
C VAL A 300 8.85 5.59 7.27
N ALA A 301 9.69 4.56 7.40
CA ALA A 301 11.14 4.73 7.56
C ALA A 301 11.80 5.64 6.51
N GLU A 302 11.33 5.59 5.25
CA GLU A 302 11.83 6.46 4.17
C GLU A 302 11.49 7.95 4.42
N GLU A 303 10.30 8.25 4.95
CA GLU A 303 9.85 9.61 5.23
C GLU A 303 10.68 10.26 6.34
N VAL A 304 11.23 9.49 7.28
CA VAL A 304 12.11 9.99 8.36
C VAL A 304 13.37 10.65 7.81
N PHE A 305 13.90 10.18 6.68
CA PHE A 305 15.06 10.80 6.03
C PHE A 305 14.70 12.06 5.24
N TYR A 306 13.43 12.21 4.87
CA TYR A 306 12.94 13.31 4.07
C TYR A 306 12.49 14.49 4.93
N TYR A 307 11.72 14.23 5.99
CA TYR A 307 11.23 15.27 6.90
C TYR A 307 12.29 15.70 7.91
N PRO A 308 12.28 16.97 8.37
CA PRO A 308 13.33 17.50 9.24
C PRO A 308 13.22 17.04 10.71
N GLN A 309 12.09 16.44 11.07
CA GLN A 309 11.69 16.08 12.43
C GLN A 309 11.04 14.70 12.42
N SER A 310 11.15 13.97 13.52
CA SER A 310 10.54 12.67 13.76
C SER A 310 10.16 12.52 15.23
N ASP A 311 9.12 11.77 15.53
CA ASP A 311 8.73 11.43 16.90
C ASP A 311 9.03 9.96 17.28
N CYS A 312 8.32 9.41 18.28
CA CYS A 312 8.56 8.07 18.77
C CYS A 312 8.23 6.97 17.74
N GLU A 313 7.08 7.06 17.06
CA GLU A 313 6.62 6.05 16.11
C GLU A 313 7.54 5.99 14.89
N ASP A 314 7.87 7.16 14.35
CA ASP A 314 8.75 7.33 13.19
C ASP A 314 10.13 6.69 13.42
N ARG A 315 10.73 6.93 14.59
CA ARG A 315 12.05 6.40 14.96
C ARG A 315 12.01 4.90 15.15
N VAL A 316 10.89 4.37 15.65
CA VAL A 316 10.65 2.92 15.71
C VAL A 316 10.55 2.33 14.32
N ALA A 317 9.82 2.94 13.39
CA ALA A 317 9.73 2.48 12.00
C ALA A 317 11.09 2.45 11.30
N LEU A 318 11.89 3.49 11.49
CA LEU A 318 13.25 3.53 10.96
C LEU A 318 14.13 2.43 11.59
N CYS A 319 14.16 2.32 12.92
CA CYS A 319 14.99 1.34 13.60
C CYS A 319 14.61 -0.10 13.23
N TYR A 320 13.31 -0.40 13.16
CA TYR A 320 12.78 -1.69 12.73
C TYR A 320 13.32 -2.08 11.36
N ASN A 321 13.24 -1.15 10.38
CA ASN A 321 13.73 -1.40 9.04
C ASN A 321 15.26 -1.56 8.98
N LEU A 322 16.02 -0.75 9.72
CA LEU A 322 17.48 -0.86 9.78
C LEU A 322 17.95 -2.19 10.39
N VAL A 323 17.37 -2.59 11.54
CA VAL A 323 17.72 -3.87 12.17
C VAL A 323 17.36 -5.03 11.26
N LYS A 324 16.17 -4.98 10.63
CA LYS A 324 15.69 -6.02 9.71
C LYS A 324 16.63 -6.18 8.51
N GLN A 325 17.07 -5.08 7.93
CA GLN A 325 17.87 -5.10 6.70
C GLN A 325 19.36 -5.34 6.95
N LEU A 326 19.94 -4.74 7.99
CA LEU A 326 21.38 -4.77 8.23
C LEU A 326 21.83 -5.91 9.13
N LEU A 327 20.99 -6.32 10.09
CA LEU A 327 21.33 -7.33 11.10
C LEU A 327 20.48 -8.60 10.99
N ASP A 328 19.30 -8.50 10.40
CA ASP A 328 18.36 -9.60 10.17
C ASP A 328 17.97 -10.38 11.45
N LEU A 329 17.89 -9.64 12.57
CA LEU A 329 17.63 -10.17 13.91
C LEU A 329 16.13 -10.29 14.21
N PRO A 330 15.71 -11.28 15.02
CA PRO A 330 14.34 -11.34 15.49
C PRO A 330 13.99 -10.15 16.38
N MET A 331 12.82 -9.58 16.19
CA MET A 331 12.36 -8.41 16.94
C MET A 331 10.86 -8.42 17.17
N ILE A 332 10.44 -7.69 18.18
CA ILE A 332 9.03 -7.40 18.48
C ILE A 332 8.85 -5.90 18.63
N VAL A 333 7.65 -5.45 18.28
CA VAL A 333 7.20 -4.07 18.45
C VAL A 333 6.29 -4.03 19.68
N ILE A 334 6.62 -3.15 20.61
CA ILE A 334 5.94 -3.03 21.90
C ILE A 334 5.23 -1.68 21.94
N ALA A 335 3.93 -1.70 22.14
CA ALA A 335 3.08 -0.52 22.28
C ALA A 335 2.65 -0.32 23.73
N TYR A 336 3.06 0.80 24.29
CA TYR A 336 2.48 1.39 25.50
C TYR A 336 1.33 2.34 25.10
N PRO A 337 0.52 2.84 26.04
CA PRO A 337 -0.62 3.70 25.73
C PRO A 337 -0.28 4.96 24.90
N ASP A 338 0.92 5.51 25.08
CA ASP A 338 1.40 6.75 24.46
C ASP A 338 2.87 6.68 24.03
N HIS A 339 3.47 5.49 23.94
CA HIS A 339 4.84 5.30 23.46
C HIS A 339 5.02 3.97 22.74
N LEU A 340 5.89 3.99 21.74
CA LEU A 340 6.22 2.82 20.95
C LEU A 340 7.71 2.51 21.09
N THR A 341 8.05 1.22 21.22
CA THR A 341 9.44 0.80 21.34
C THR A 341 9.70 -0.54 20.66
N LEU A 342 10.97 -0.89 20.54
CA LEU A 342 11.42 -2.17 19.98
C LEU A 342 12.10 -3.02 21.05
N ALA A 343 11.92 -4.33 20.94
CA ALA A 343 12.80 -5.27 21.61
C ALA A 343 13.36 -6.28 20.61
N VAL A 344 14.67 -6.55 20.70
CA VAL A 344 15.42 -7.35 19.73
C VAL A 344 16.05 -8.54 20.43
N ALA A 345 15.95 -9.72 19.83
CA ALA A 345 16.57 -10.92 20.36
C ALA A 345 18.06 -10.97 19.96
N LEU A 346 18.92 -11.01 20.98
CA LEU A 346 20.36 -11.24 20.83
C LEU A 346 20.72 -12.62 21.42
N PRO A 347 21.79 -13.26 20.94
CA PRO A 347 22.33 -14.48 21.57
C PRO A 347 22.67 -14.26 23.06
N ASP A 348 23.14 -13.06 23.41
CA ASP A 348 23.45 -12.59 24.75
C ASP A 348 22.37 -11.61 25.23
N THR A 349 21.41 -12.09 26.02
CA THR A 349 20.40 -11.23 26.63
C THR A 349 20.87 -10.73 28.00
N GLU A 350 21.63 -9.63 28.00
CA GLU A 350 21.97 -8.86 29.20
C GLU A 350 21.25 -7.50 29.16
N GLY A 351 20.52 -7.19 30.24
CA GLY A 351 19.67 -6.00 30.40
C GLY A 351 18.19 -6.34 30.55
N ALA A 352 17.35 -5.32 30.63
CA ALA A 352 15.89 -5.47 30.67
C ALA A 352 15.37 -6.11 29.38
N SER A 353 14.57 -7.16 29.54
CA SER A 353 14.04 -7.94 28.42
C SER A 353 12.58 -8.34 28.67
N VAL A 354 11.92 -8.77 27.60
CA VAL A 354 10.59 -9.37 27.63
C VAL A 354 10.63 -10.73 26.94
N THR A 355 9.87 -11.70 27.46
CA THR A 355 9.73 -13.01 26.83
C THR A 355 8.48 -13.05 25.96
N TYR A 356 8.64 -13.41 24.69
CA TYR A 356 7.53 -13.59 23.74
C TYR A 356 7.74 -14.89 22.96
N LYS A 357 6.69 -15.73 22.87
CA LYS A 357 6.74 -17.03 22.17
C LYS A 357 7.96 -17.90 22.54
N GLY A 358 8.38 -17.86 23.81
CA GLY A 358 9.50 -18.64 24.34
C GLY A 358 10.91 -18.10 24.03
N ARG A 359 11.03 -16.91 23.41
CA ARG A 359 12.31 -16.22 23.16
C ARG A 359 12.38 -14.94 23.99
N GLN A 360 13.56 -14.60 24.50
CA GLN A 360 13.80 -13.32 25.15
C GLN A 360 14.18 -12.24 24.14
N TYR A 361 13.66 -11.03 24.33
CA TYR A 361 13.90 -9.86 23.50
C TYR A 361 14.35 -8.70 24.39
N LEU A 362 15.50 -8.12 24.09
CA LEU A 362 16.12 -7.02 24.84
C LEU A 362 15.52 -5.68 24.41
N PHE A 363 15.12 -4.82 25.34
CA PHE A 363 14.58 -3.49 25.01
C PHE A 363 15.64 -2.61 24.32
N CYS A 364 15.26 -2.00 23.19
CA CYS A 364 16.16 -1.24 22.31
C CYS A 364 15.47 0.05 21.84
N ASP A 365 15.08 0.91 22.79
CA ASP A 365 14.26 2.08 22.50
C ASP A 365 14.93 3.07 21.54
N PRO A 366 14.38 3.33 20.34
CA PRO A 366 15.04 4.14 19.33
C PRO A 366 14.78 5.64 19.48
N THR A 367 13.92 6.05 20.42
CA THR A 367 13.48 7.45 20.58
C THR A 367 14.47 8.28 21.37
N GLY A 368 14.92 7.79 22.52
CA GLY A 368 15.91 8.49 23.36
C GLY A 368 16.61 7.57 24.36
N PRO A 369 17.55 8.11 25.15
CA PRO A 369 18.06 9.48 25.10
C PRO A 369 19.02 9.74 23.93
N VAL A 370 19.09 10.99 23.46
CA VAL A 370 20.02 11.43 22.41
C VAL A 370 21.48 11.21 22.83
N ASN A 371 22.34 10.82 21.90
CA ASN A 371 23.77 10.51 22.11
C ASN A 371 24.03 9.37 23.10
N SER A 372 23.07 8.45 23.27
CA SER A 372 23.27 7.23 24.04
C SER A 372 23.23 5.99 23.16
N SER A 373 24.24 5.13 23.33
CA SER A 373 24.30 3.78 22.79
C SER A 373 23.71 2.72 23.69
N GLU A 374 23.27 3.07 24.90
CA GLU A 374 22.80 2.10 25.88
C GLU A 374 21.50 1.43 25.43
N ILE A 375 21.50 0.10 25.42
CA ILE A 375 20.34 -0.76 25.17
C ILE A 375 20.11 -1.67 26.38
N GLY A 376 18.98 -2.37 26.42
CA GLY A 376 18.59 -3.19 27.55
C GLY A 376 18.01 -2.39 28.71
N LEU A 377 17.38 -1.25 28.41
CA LEU A 377 16.64 -0.46 29.38
C LEU A 377 15.19 -0.31 28.90
N ILE A 378 14.25 -0.41 29.84
CA ILE A 378 12.86 -0.02 29.58
C ILE A 378 12.83 1.50 29.38
N PRO A 379 12.07 2.04 28.42
CA PRO A 379 11.90 3.49 28.28
C PRO A 379 11.51 4.13 29.62
N LYS A 380 12.16 5.25 29.96
CA LYS A 380 11.96 5.92 31.25
C LYS A 380 10.50 6.32 31.44
N GLY A 381 9.89 5.92 32.55
CA GLY A 381 8.48 6.19 32.87
C GLY A 381 7.52 5.05 32.47
N TYR A 382 8.02 4.02 31.77
CA TYR A 382 7.24 2.87 31.31
C TYR A 382 7.56 1.57 32.06
N GLU A 383 8.40 1.61 33.10
CA GLU A 383 8.91 0.43 33.83
C GLU A 383 7.81 -0.43 34.47
N HIS A 384 6.64 0.16 34.73
CA HIS A 384 5.50 -0.49 35.37
C HIS A 384 4.20 -0.36 34.57
N GLN A 385 4.29 0.10 33.32
CA GLN A 385 3.13 0.25 32.45
C GLN A 385 2.79 -1.07 31.76
N GLN A 386 1.50 -1.28 31.49
CA GLN A 386 1.07 -2.37 30.63
C GLN A 386 1.40 -2.03 29.17
N PHE A 387 1.73 -3.07 28.40
CA PHE A 387 2.02 -2.95 26.99
C PHE A 387 1.41 -4.10 26.20
N GLU A 388 1.29 -3.88 24.89
CA GLU A 388 0.89 -4.89 23.92
C GLU A 388 2.03 -5.16 22.94
N ILE A 389 2.09 -6.39 22.43
CA ILE A 389 3.00 -6.74 21.33
C ILE A 389 2.20 -6.69 20.05
N ILE A 390 2.36 -5.59 19.30
CA ILE A 390 1.57 -5.31 18.08
C ILE A 390 2.22 -5.85 16.80
N GLY A 391 3.49 -6.27 16.89
CA GLY A 391 4.27 -6.70 15.74
C GLY A 391 5.39 -7.67 16.11
N HIS A 392 5.73 -8.57 15.19
CA HIS A 392 6.89 -9.45 15.34
C HIS A 392 7.55 -9.75 13.99
N TYR A 393 8.86 -9.96 14.04
CA TYR A 393 9.67 -10.43 12.94
C TYR A 393 10.58 -11.56 13.46
N LYS A 394 10.44 -12.76 12.88
CA LYS A 394 11.17 -14.01 13.18
C LYS A 394 11.06 -14.60 14.60
#